data_AF-A0A2E0RYZ1-F1
#
_entry.id   AF-A0A2E0RYZ1-F1
#
_cell.length_a   1.000
_cell.length_b   1.000
_cell.length_c   1.000
_cell.angle_alpha   90.00
_cell.angle_beta   90.00
_cell.angle_gamma   90.00
#
_symmetry.space_group_name_H-M   'P 1'
#
loop_
_entity.id
_entity.type
_entity.pdbx_description
1 polymer ?
#
loop_
_entity_poly.entity_id
_entity_poly.type
_entity_poly.pdbx_seq_one_letter_code
_entity_poly.pdbx_strand_id
1 'polypeptide(L)' 'MKKNKRVRQEKSIKRLENTLKMHEANAELTVAIMQDKVLSTGSKDKVESVRKKKIERIKKTIENTKKRML' A
#
# COMPACT_ATOMS: atom_id res chain seq x y z
N MET A 1 -15.48 -25.61 -1.98
CA MET A 1 -14.23 -24.88 -2.33
C MET A 1 -14.45 -23.40 -2.77
N LYS A 2 -15.46 -23.06 -3.58
CA LYS A 2 -15.71 -21.67 -4.06
C LYS A 2 -15.97 -20.63 -2.94
N LYS A 3 -16.78 -20.96 -1.92
CA LYS A 3 -17.00 -20.06 -0.75
C LYS A 3 -15.69 -19.68 -0.04
N ASN A 4 -14.80 -20.66 0.19
CA ASN A 4 -13.50 -20.42 0.83
C ASN A 4 -12.57 -19.54 -0.02
N LYS A 5 -12.65 -19.64 -1.35
CA LYS A 5 -11.89 -18.76 -2.26
C LYS A 5 -12.36 -17.31 -2.14
N ARG A 6 -13.68 -17.08 -2.15
CA ARG A 6 -14.27 -15.73 -2.06
C ARG A 6 -13.93 -15.05 -0.73
N VAL A 7 -14.07 -15.76 0.39
CA VAL A 7 -13.67 -15.26 1.72
C VAL A 7 -12.18 -14.89 1.77
N ARG A 8 -11.30 -15.67 1.12
CA ARG A 8 -9.86 -15.33 1.04
C ARG A 8 -9.61 -14.07 0.22
N GLN A 9 -10.33 -13.89 -0.89
CA GLN A 9 -10.21 -12.68 -1.73
C GLN A 9 -10.68 -11.43 -0.96
N GLU A 10 -11.82 -11.51 -0.26
CA GLU A 10 -12.35 -10.41 0.57
C GLU A 10 -11.38 -10.04 1.70
N LYS A 11 -10.85 -11.05 2.43
CA LYS A 11 -9.82 -10.81 3.45
C LYS A 11 -8.56 -10.18 2.86
N SER A 12 -8.16 -10.59 1.65
CA SER A 12 -7.00 -10.00 0.97
C SER A 12 -7.24 -8.55 0.59
N ILE A 13 -8.41 -8.22 0.05
CA ILE A 13 -8.81 -6.85 -0.28
C ILE A 13 -8.78 -5.98 0.98
N LYS A 14 -9.40 -6.43 2.08
CA LYS A 14 -9.41 -5.68 3.35
C LYS A 14 -8.00 -5.37 3.89
N ARG A 15 -7.07 -6.33 3.80
CA ARG A 15 -5.66 -6.11 4.20
C ARG A 15 -4.95 -5.10 3.29
N LEU A 16 -5.20 -5.16 1.99
CA LEU A 16 -4.63 -4.24 1.02
C LEU A 16 -5.19 -2.81 1.19
N GLU A 17 -6.48 -2.67 1.48
CA GLU A 17 -7.11 -1.38 1.79
C GLU A 17 -6.55 -0.75 3.08
N ASN A 18 -6.33 -1.55 4.13
CA ASN A 18 -5.66 -1.06 5.34
C ASN A 18 -4.22 -0.61 5.07
N THR A 19 -3.47 -1.39 4.28
CA THR A 19 -2.10 -1.04 3.87
C THR A 19 -2.08 0.25 3.05
N LEU A 20 -3.06 0.45 2.18
CA LEU A 20 -3.21 1.67 1.39
C LEU A 20 -3.41 2.89 2.29
N LYS A 21 -4.33 2.80 3.26
CA LYS A 21 -4.59 3.88 4.23
C LYS A 21 -3.33 4.27 5.01
N MET A 22 -2.55 3.28 5.46
CA MET A 22 -1.28 3.56 6.16
C MET A 22 -0.29 4.28 5.25
N HIS A 23 -0.15 3.85 4.00
CA HIS A 23 0.77 4.51 3.07
C HIS A 23 0.32 5.92 2.67
N GLU A 24 -0.99 6.16 2.56
CA GLU A 24 -1.54 7.48 2.25
C GLU A 24 -1.41 8.44 3.45
N ALA A 25 -1.65 7.99 4.68
CA ALA A 25 -1.53 8.80 5.90
C ALA A 25 -0.07 9.10 6.33
N ASN A 26 0.86 8.16 6.08
CA ASN A 26 2.21 8.24 6.65
C ASN A 26 3.22 9.04 5.81
N ALA A 27 2.81 9.72 4.73
CA ALA A 27 3.76 10.41 3.84
C ALA A 27 4.58 11.48 4.57
N GLU A 28 3.87 12.40 5.22
CA GLU A 28 4.45 13.54 5.92
C GLU A 28 5.19 13.09 7.18
N LEU A 29 4.62 12.14 7.92
CA LEU A 29 5.25 11.55 9.11
C LEU A 29 6.56 10.83 8.77
N THR A 30 6.61 10.09 7.66
CA THR A 30 7.84 9.39 7.23
C THR A 30 8.93 10.38 6.86
N VAL A 31 8.58 11.45 6.14
CA VAL A 31 9.53 12.51 5.79
C VAL A 31 10.04 13.23 7.04
N ALA A 32 9.16 13.54 7.99
CA ALA A 32 9.53 14.19 9.25
C ALA A 32 10.49 13.32 10.09
N ILE A 33 10.18 12.03 10.27
CA ILE A 33 11.06 11.09 11.00
C ILE A 33 12.43 10.96 10.32
N MET A 34 12.47 10.91 8.99
CA MET A 34 13.73 10.83 8.25
C MET A 34 14.60 12.08 8.44
N GLN A 35 13.97 13.26 8.47
CA GLN A 35 14.68 14.52 8.76
C GLN A 35 15.20 14.55 10.18
N ASP A 36 14.35 14.23 11.16
CA ASP A 36 14.68 14.24 12.59
C ASP A 36 15.83 13.28 12.92
N LYS A 37 15.79 12.07 12.36
CA LYS A 37 16.81 11.04 12.61
C LYS A 37 18.06 11.16 11.73
N VAL A 38 18.18 12.23 10.93
CA VAL A 38 19.29 12.43 9.96
C VAL A 38 19.51 11.18 9.11
N LEU A 39 18.43 10.48 8.75
CA LEU A 39 18.52 9.25 7.97
C LEU A 39 18.84 9.62 6.53
N SER A 40 20.10 9.43 6.14
CA SER A 40 20.58 9.56 4.77
C SER A 40 20.13 8.37 3.92
N THR A 41 18.82 8.17 3.78
CA THR A 41 18.32 7.42 2.61
C THR A 41 18.35 8.41 1.46
N GLY A 42 19.41 8.34 0.65
CA GLY A 42 19.64 9.25 -0.48
C GLY A 42 18.34 9.59 -1.23
N SER A 43 17.97 10.87 -1.15
CA SER A 43 16.75 11.50 -1.69
C SER A 43 15.42 11.08 -1.04
N LYS A 44 14.78 12.03 -0.33
CA LYS A 44 13.36 11.96 0.08
C LYS A 44 12.47 11.62 -1.11
N ASP A 45 12.82 12.11 -2.30
CA ASP A 45 12.11 11.83 -3.55
C ASP A 45 12.17 10.37 -3.93
N LYS A 46 13.28 9.68 -3.63
CA LYS A 46 13.38 8.23 -3.82
C LYS A 46 12.42 7.48 -2.89
N VAL A 47 12.36 7.85 -1.62
CA VAL A 47 11.40 7.25 -0.65
C VAL A 47 9.96 7.50 -1.10
N GLU A 48 9.66 8.73 -1.51
CA GLU A 48 8.35 9.11 -2.00
C GLU A 48 7.98 8.38 -3.31
N SER A 49 8.94 8.20 -4.22
CA SER A 49 8.74 7.44 -5.47
C SER A 49 8.43 5.97 -5.20
N VAL A 50 9.08 5.35 -4.20
CA VAL A 50 8.83 3.97 -3.79
C VAL A 50 7.45 3.85 -3.16
N ARG A 51 7.06 4.82 -2.31
CA ARG A 51 5.72 4.88 -1.71
C ARG A 51 4.64 4.97 -2.78
N LYS A 52 4.76 5.89 -3.74
CA LYS A 52 3.83 6.07 -4.86
C LYS A 52 3.68 4.78 -5.67
N LYS A 53 4.79 4.14 -6.06
CA LYS A 53 4.77 2.84 -6.76
C LYS A 53 4.06 1.75 -5.95
N LYS A 54 4.21 1.74 -4.62
CA LYS A 54 3.56 0.77 -3.75
C LYS A 54 2.04 0.99 -3.68
N ILE A 55 1.61 2.24 -3.55
CA ILE A 55 0.20 2.64 -3.63
C ILE A 55 -0.42 2.21 -4.96
N GLU A 56 0.24 2.50 -6.08
CA GLU A 56 -0.23 2.15 -7.43
C GLU A 56 -0.42 0.63 -7.58
N ARG A 57 0.59 -0.15 -7.18
CA ARG A 57 0.53 -1.62 -7.22
C ARG A 57 -0.62 -2.15 -6.36
N ILE A 58 -0.80 -1.62 -5.15
CA ILE A 58 -1.90 -2.04 -4.26
C ILE A 58 -3.26 -1.77 -4.90
N LYS A 59 -3.48 -0.57 -5.46
CA LYS A 59 -4.72 -0.19 -6.15
C LYS A 59 -5.01 -1.16 -7.30
N LYS A 60 -4.01 -1.43 -8.15
CA LYS A 60 -4.11 -2.38 -9.27
C LYS A 60 -4.41 -3.81 -8.81
N THR A 61 -3.79 -4.27 -7.73
CA THR A 61 -4.05 -5.62 -7.17
C THR A 61 -5.48 -5.73 -6.62
N ILE A 62 -5.99 -4.72 -5.93
CA ILE A 62 -7.37 -4.69 -5.44
C ILE A 62 -8.34 -4.77 -6.62
N GLU A 63 -8.16 -3.93 -7.63
CA GLU A 63 -8.99 -3.90 -8.83
C GLU A 63 -9.03 -5.26 -9.54
N ASN A 64 -7.86 -5.85 -9.81
CA ASN A 64 -7.76 -7.17 -10.45
C ASN A 64 -8.40 -8.27 -9.60
N THR A 65 -8.31 -8.17 -8.27
CA THR A 65 -8.94 -9.14 -7.37
C THR A 65 -10.46 -9.02 -7.42
N LYS A 66 -11.00 -7.79 -7.41
CA LYS A 66 -12.44 -7.51 -7.57
C LYS A 66 -12.95 -8.01 -8.93
N LYS A 67 -12.23 -7.77 -10.03
CA LYS A 67 -12.56 -8.28 -11.37
C LYS A 67 -12.66 -9.82 -11.43
N ARG A 68 -11.85 -10.54 -10.65
CA ARG A 68 -11.87 -12.01 -10.56
C ARG A 68 -12.93 -12.57 -9.60
N MET A 69 -13.70 -11.69 -8.94
CA MET A 69 -14.81 -12.07 -8.06
C MET A 69 -16.18 -11.87 -8.72
N LEU A 70 -16.24 -11.10 -9.80
CA LEU A 70 -17.35 -11.05 -10.76
C LEU A 70 -17.39 -12.37 -11.53
#